data_AF-A0A7U2QUE0-F1
#
_entry.id   AF-A0A7U2QUE0-F1
#
_cell.length_a   1.000
_cell.length_b   1.000
_cell.length_c   1.000
_cell.angle_alpha   90.00
_cell.angle_beta   90.00
_cell.angle_gamma   90.00
#
_symmetry.space_group_name_H-M   'P 1'
#
loop_
_entity.id
_entity.type
_entity.pdbx_description
1 polymer ?
#
loop_
_entity_poly.entity_id
_entity_poly.type
_entity_poly.pdbx_seq_one_letter_code
_entity_poly.pdbx_strand_id
1 'polypeptide(L)'
;MGFGFYGRTFTLENSGYTAPDCPFTTGDTSGPCTHTSGYLAYYEIQDLLDKNPQITPVHDKVAAFLHFTYDKDQWISYDDKTTFKQKLDWARSVGLGGSLIWASDQDTYDFAAHAALLGKANVTSVQEKVKARSLSVTQDVLAQTVARSLNEGGYTLVGYDKDKCQKSKKNYGQPICCDTDSAPSTCQWRGGGRDCNGQCHAGEIKLFTSSTGGGDYNGFQVTFVARIALSIILPWTAIGLVAMDPARTASIERRAPPAFKAFQIRQWKIMIRAFPWPASGELFKGNAGKVVFKKSFMLGASSCARTSVEAVDLDKVAKGVFFNTEHVVEKAYIQILLRSAVTGVLPSGSLMKTLSRAPSIADGDALIPNDRLFSALGTRNNRGTFLLTEKSLNIVKGKIFDIEDKDDIFNGVIHNPTDPRKFDKALDLVAKSGTKEEELFDFIRRAIGVWNYLNHPELLSRVDTVREKLFAEAIVLAQTVPGFKSLPAILKEVDADWYRVAASGTRDWVSAQLMLISLRYMGSRAANAEVVQTTAHLLKNQLDDIVVPALKALKD
;
A
#
# COMPACT_ATOMS: atom_id res chain seq x y z
N MET A 1 -23.78 -9.34 2.22
CA MET A 1 -23.99 -10.72 1.72
C MET A 1 -22.88 -11.06 0.73
N GLY A 2 -22.40 -12.30 0.71
CA GLY A 2 -21.39 -12.75 -0.25
C GLY A 2 -21.99 -13.16 -1.60
N PHE A 3 -21.23 -12.98 -2.67
CA PHE A 3 -21.53 -13.42 -4.04
C PHE A 3 -20.30 -14.13 -4.63
N GLY A 4 -20.52 -15.29 -5.25
CA GLY A 4 -19.47 -16.02 -5.96
C GLY A 4 -19.38 -15.57 -7.41
N PHE A 5 -18.19 -15.22 -7.88
CA PHE A 5 -17.87 -15.04 -9.31
C PHE A 5 -17.25 -16.33 -9.87
N TYR A 6 -17.83 -17.47 -9.48
CA TYR A 6 -17.39 -18.81 -9.81
C TYR A 6 -18.55 -19.79 -9.63
N GLY A 7 -18.39 -20.99 -10.17
CA GLY A 7 -19.29 -22.13 -9.97
C GLY A 7 -18.62 -23.29 -9.26
N ARG A 8 -19.45 -24.17 -8.68
CA ARG A 8 -19.04 -25.45 -8.10
C ARG A 8 -19.47 -26.60 -9.00
N THR A 9 -18.49 -27.43 -9.33
CA THR A 9 -18.60 -28.45 -10.36
C THR A 9 -18.38 -29.85 -9.80
N PHE A 10 -19.03 -30.84 -10.40
CA PHE A 10 -19.11 -32.21 -9.88
C PHE A 10 -19.20 -33.20 -11.05
N THR A 11 -18.50 -34.33 -10.96
CA THR A 11 -18.70 -35.47 -11.86
C THR A 11 -19.81 -36.35 -11.30
N LEU A 12 -20.96 -36.40 -11.98
CA LEU A 12 -22.13 -37.18 -11.59
C LEU A 12 -21.81 -38.68 -11.53
N GLU A 13 -22.40 -39.42 -10.59
CA GLU A 13 -22.28 -40.89 -10.55
C GLU A 13 -23.03 -41.54 -11.73
N ASN A 14 -24.09 -40.87 -12.23
CA ASN A 14 -24.86 -41.30 -13.38
C ASN A 14 -25.42 -40.07 -14.11
N SER A 15 -25.01 -39.86 -15.36
CA SER A 15 -25.41 -38.71 -16.20
C SER A 15 -26.90 -38.65 -16.56
N GLY A 16 -27.68 -39.70 -16.26
CA GLY A 16 -29.14 -39.66 -16.34
C GLY A 16 -29.82 -38.89 -15.20
N TYR A 17 -29.10 -38.57 -14.12
CA TYR A 17 -29.63 -37.87 -12.96
C TYR A 17 -28.94 -36.50 -12.79
N THR A 18 -29.59 -35.45 -13.31
CA THR A 18 -28.99 -34.11 -13.46
C THR A 18 -29.63 -33.02 -12.57
N ALA A 19 -30.55 -33.41 -11.69
CA ALA A 19 -31.18 -32.50 -10.73
C ALA A 19 -30.24 -32.16 -9.56
N PRO A 20 -30.52 -31.11 -8.78
CA PRO A 20 -29.91 -30.93 -7.46
C PRO A 20 -30.07 -32.18 -6.58
N ASP A 21 -29.17 -32.33 -5.60
CA ASP A 21 -29.08 -33.48 -4.68
C ASP A 21 -28.79 -34.86 -5.32
N CYS A 22 -28.49 -34.92 -6.63
CA CYS A 22 -28.06 -36.17 -7.29
C CYS A 22 -26.63 -36.59 -6.85
N PRO A 23 -26.33 -37.91 -6.75
CA PRO A 23 -25.01 -38.40 -6.36
C PRO A 23 -23.89 -38.01 -7.35
N PHE A 24 -22.72 -37.68 -6.79
CA PHE A 24 -21.49 -37.38 -7.52
C PHE A 24 -20.31 -38.17 -6.96
N THR A 25 -19.28 -38.36 -7.77
CA THR A 25 -18.08 -39.14 -7.42
C THR A 25 -16.90 -38.26 -7.02
N THR A 26 -16.65 -37.18 -7.79
CA THR A 26 -15.56 -36.22 -7.58
C THR A 26 -16.00 -34.80 -7.94
N GLY A 27 -15.10 -33.82 -7.78
CA GLY A 27 -15.14 -32.60 -8.59
C GLY A 27 -14.98 -32.91 -10.09
N ASP A 28 -14.99 -31.88 -10.91
CA ASP A 28 -14.88 -32.01 -12.37
C ASP A 28 -13.45 -32.29 -12.89
N THR A 29 -13.36 -32.44 -14.21
CA THR A 29 -12.10 -32.21 -14.92
C THR A 29 -11.70 -30.74 -14.81
N SER A 30 -10.78 -30.48 -13.87
CA SER A 30 -10.04 -29.24 -13.60
C SER A 30 -10.01 -28.20 -14.74
N GLY A 31 -10.48 -26.98 -14.45
CA GLY A 31 -10.65 -25.90 -15.43
C GLY A 31 -9.39 -25.52 -16.23
N PRO A 32 -9.55 -25.09 -17.50
CA PRO A 32 -8.44 -24.81 -18.42
C PRO A 32 -7.58 -23.61 -18.00
N CYS A 33 -8.12 -22.69 -17.20
CA CYS A 33 -7.38 -21.55 -16.65
C CYS A 33 -7.15 -21.67 -15.14
N THR A 34 -8.14 -22.14 -14.40
CA THR A 34 -8.12 -22.15 -12.93
C THR A 34 -7.45 -23.38 -12.33
N HIS A 35 -7.27 -24.44 -13.12
CA HIS A 35 -6.51 -25.65 -12.78
C HIS A 35 -6.87 -26.26 -11.42
N THR A 36 -8.13 -26.11 -11.00
CA THR A 36 -8.66 -26.62 -9.74
C THR A 36 -9.91 -27.46 -10.03
N SER A 37 -9.92 -28.73 -9.65
CA SER A 37 -11.11 -29.59 -9.76
C SER A 37 -12.18 -29.17 -8.75
N GLY A 38 -13.45 -29.23 -9.17
CA GLY A 38 -14.61 -28.82 -8.37
C GLY A 38 -14.83 -27.31 -8.33
N TYR A 39 -14.33 -26.60 -9.33
CA TYR A 39 -14.33 -25.14 -9.41
C TYR A 39 -14.12 -24.66 -10.86
N LEU A 40 -14.96 -23.73 -11.32
CA LEU A 40 -14.72 -22.93 -12.53
C LEU A 40 -14.96 -21.45 -12.24
N ALA A 41 -14.08 -20.56 -12.73
CA ALA A 41 -14.28 -19.11 -12.61
C ALA A 41 -15.42 -18.62 -13.54
N TYR A 42 -16.05 -17.48 -13.23
CA TYR A 42 -17.16 -16.94 -14.04
C TYR A 42 -16.76 -16.80 -15.52
N TYR A 43 -15.52 -16.36 -15.83
CA TYR A 43 -15.04 -16.29 -17.21
C TYR A 43 -14.91 -17.67 -17.91
N GLU A 44 -14.59 -18.75 -17.19
CA GLU A 44 -14.59 -20.11 -17.76
C GLU A 44 -16.02 -20.60 -18.03
N ILE A 45 -16.98 -20.19 -17.18
CA ILE A 45 -18.40 -20.53 -17.34
C ILE A 45 -19.02 -19.78 -18.53
N GLN A 46 -18.67 -18.51 -18.74
CA GLN A 46 -19.12 -17.77 -19.94
C GLN A 46 -18.50 -18.38 -21.21
N ASP A 47 -17.19 -18.64 -21.25
CA ASP A 47 -16.52 -19.26 -22.40
C ASP A 47 -17.10 -20.64 -22.75
N LEU A 48 -17.42 -21.45 -21.73
CA LEU A 48 -18.10 -22.74 -21.90
C LEU A 48 -19.48 -22.58 -22.54
N LEU A 49 -20.30 -21.64 -22.06
CA LEU A 49 -21.64 -21.37 -22.58
C LEU A 49 -21.61 -20.78 -24.00
N ASP A 50 -20.69 -19.85 -24.28
CA ASP A 50 -20.49 -19.24 -25.61
C ASP A 50 -20.06 -20.28 -26.65
N LYS A 51 -19.23 -21.26 -26.24
CA LYS A 51 -18.84 -22.42 -27.06
C LYS A 51 -19.94 -23.47 -27.20
N ASN A 52 -20.93 -23.48 -26.31
CA ASN A 52 -22.00 -24.47 -26.25
C ASN A 52 -23.39 -23.81 -26.19
N PRO A 53 -23.81 -23.06 -27.22
CA PRO A 53 -25.08 -22.31 -27.23
C PRO A 53 -26.34 -23.19 -27.15
N GLN A 54 -26.20 -24.52 -27.25
CA GLN A 54 -27.25 -25.50 -26.95
C GLN A 54 -27.53 -25.70 -25.45
N ILE A 55 -26.61 -25.30 -24.57
CA ILE A 55 -26.78 -25.41 -23.11
C ILE A 55 -27.69 -24.29 -22.62
N THR A 56 -28.80 -24.65 -21.98
CA THR A 56 -29.71 -23.69 -21.31
C THR A 56 -29.65 -23.91 -19.80
N PRO A 57 -29.03 -23.00 -19.02
CA PRO A 57 -28.97 -23.10 -17.56
C PRO A 57 -30.36 -23.12 -16.90
N VAL A 58 -30.55 -24.07 -15.99
CA VAL A 58 -31.77 -24.24 -15.19
C VAL A 58 -31.69 -23.38 -13.94
N HIS A 59 -32.61 -22.41 -13.81
CA HIS A 59 -32.71 -21.53 -12.64
C HIS A 59 -33.55 -22.16 -11.52
N ASP A 60 -32.91 -22.52 -10.41
CA ASP A 60 -33.62 -22.81 -9.17
C ASP A 60 -34.07 -21.51 -8.52
N LYS A 61 -35.39 -21.28 -8.52
CA LYS A 61 -36.02 -20.07 -8.01
C LYS A 61 -36.16 -20.03 -6.48
N VAL A 62 -36.00 -21.16 -5.78
CA VAL A 62 -36.13 -21.24 -4.32
C VAL A 62 -34.77 -21.10 -3.66
N ALA A 63 -33.77 -21.84 -4.13
CA ALA A 63 -32.38 -21.76 -3.68
C ALA A 63 -31.56 -20.64 -4.35
N ALA A 64 -32.11 -20.02 -5.41
CA ALA A 64 -31.56 -18.85 -6.11
C ALA A 64 -30.16 -19.09 -6.71
N PHE A 65 -29.98 -20.17 -7.47
CA PHE A 65 -28.78 -20.47 -8.25
C PHE A 65 -29.15 -21.02 -9.64
N LEU A 66 -28.20 -21.08 -10.57
CA LEU A 66 -28.38 -21.79 -11.84
C LEU A 66 -27.49 -23.03 -11.91
N HIS A 67 -27.96 -24.06 -12.61
CA HIS A 67 -27.18 -25.25 -12.90
C HIS A 67 -27.37 -25.77 -14.33
N PHE A 68 -26.39 -26.51 -14.82
CA PHE A 68 -26.47 -27.27 -16.07
C PHE A 68 -25.47 -28.43 -16.08
N THR A 69 -25.58 -29.29 -17.07
CA THR A 69 -24.60 -30.34 -17.38
C THR A 69 -23.84 -30.06 -18.66
N TYR A 70 -22.56 -30.42 -18.68
CA TYR A 70 -21.64 -30.35 -19.81
C TYR A 70 -20.82 -31.65 -19.89
N ASP A 71 -20.09 -31.85 -20.99
CA ASP A 71 -19.16 -32.97 -21.21
C ASP A 71 -19.67 -34.38 -20.81
N LYS A 72 -20.98 -34.58 -20.97
CA LYS A 72 -21.79 -35.78 -20.68
C LYS A 72 -22.14 -36.01 -19.20
N ASP A 73 -21.17 -35.95 -18.29
CA ASP A 73 -21.34 -36.32 -16.87
C ASP A 73 -20.90 -35.22 -15.88
N GLN A 74 -20.48 -34.06 -16.39
CA GLN A 74 -20.07 -32.93 -15.56
C GLN A 74 -21.29 -32.04 -15.27
N TRP A 75 -21.45 -31.62 -14.02
CA TRP A 75 -22.55 -30.77 -13.55
C TRP A 75 -21.99 -29.55 -12.83
N ILE A 76 -22.60 -28.38 -13.01
CA ILE A 76 -22.19 -27.13 -12.36
C ILE A 76 -23.36 -26.43 -11.70
N SER A 77 -23.12 -25.82 -10.53
CA SER A 77 -23.96 -24.75 -9.97
C SER A 77 -23.19 -23.43 -9.91
N TYR A 78 -23.82 -22.31 -10.30
CA TYR A 78 -23.22 -20.97 -10.33
C TYR A 78 -24.28 -19.87 -10.16
N ASP A 79 -23.84 -18.61 -10.14
CA ASP A 79 -24.71 -17.42 -10.16
C ASP A 79 -24.52 -16.60 -11.44
N ASP A 80 -25.58 -15.97 -11.92
CA ASP A 80 -25.59 -15.02 -13.05
C ASP A 80 -26.26 -13.68 -12.64
N LYS A 81 -26.48 -12.80 -13.62
CA LYS A 81 -27.29 -11.58 -13.49
C LYS A 81 -28.70 -11.79 -12.91
N THR A 82 -29.36 -12.88 -13.24
CA THR A 82 -30.70 -13.26 -12.76
C THR A 82 -30.67 -13.59 -11.26
N THR A 83 -29.78 -14.49 -10.84
CA THR A 83 -29.68 -14.89 -9.42
C THR A 83 -28.99 -13.85 -8.56
N PHE A 84 -27.99 -13.12 -9.08
CA PHE A 84 -27.44 -11.92 -8.44
C PHE A 84 -28.55 -10.91 -8.12
N LYS A 85 -29.44 -10.60 -9.08
CA LYS A 85 -30.59 -9.72 -8.84
C LYS A 85 -31.53 -10.28 -7.78
N GLN A 86 -31.93 -11.55 -7.89
CA GLN A 86 -32.81 -12.20 -6.91
C GLN A 86 -32.24 -12.13 -5.49
N LYS A 87 -30.97 -12.49 -5.33
CA LYS A 87 -30.22 -12.44 -4.08
C LYS A 87 -30.11 -11.00 -3.54
N LEU A 88 -29.80 -10.01 -4.39
CA LEU A 88 -29.75 -8.60 -3.99
C LEU A 88 -31.10 -8.05 -3.53
N ASP A 89 -32.20 -8.41 -4.19
CA ASP A 89 -33.53 -7.95 -3.80
C ASP A 89 -33.98 -8.54 -2.46
N TRP A 90 -33.63 -9.81 -2.18
CA TRP A 90 -33.77 -10.40 -0.84
C TRP A 90 -32.87 -9.73 0.21
N ALA A 91 -31.60 -9.47 -0.13
CA ALA A 91 -30.67 -8.79 0.78
C ALA A 91 -31.14 -7.38 1.15
N ARG A 92 -31.81 -6.67 0.23
CA ARG A 92 -32.48 -5.39 0.47
C ARG A 92 -33.69 -5.54 1.40
N SER A 93 -34.56 -6.54 1.17
CA SER A 93 -35.79 -6.70 1.97
C SER A 93 -35.53 -7.06 3.43
N VAL A 94 -34.41 -7.75 3.73
CA VAL A 94 -33.97 -8.05 5.10
C VAL A 94 -32.94 -7.04 5.66
N GLY A 95 -32.69 -5.93 4.96
CA GLY A 95 -31.90 -4.80 5.47
C GLY A 95 -30.38 -5.01 5.56
N LEU A 96 -29.78 -5.87 4.73
CA LEU A 96 -28.33 -6.09 4.77
C LEU A 96 -27.56 -4.87 4.25
N GLY A 97 -26.66 -4.33 5.09
CA GLY A 97 -25.91 -3.10 4.81
C GLY A 97 -24.84 -3.15 3.70
N GLY A 98 -24.80 -4.20 2.86
CA GLY A 98 -23.87 -4.26 1.74
C GLY A 98 -23.60 -5.66 1.17
N SER A 99 -22.81 -5.69 0.10
CA SER A 99 -22.39 -6.87 -0.66
C SER A 99 -20.88 -7.07 -0.61
N LEU A 100 -20.43 -8.32 -0.70
CA LEU A 100 -19.04 -8.76 -0.83
C LEU A 100 -18.96 -9.71 -2.03
N ILE A 101 -17.88 -9.64 -2.80
CA ILE A 101 -17.62 -10.56 -3.91
C ILE A 101 -16.46 -11.49 -3.57
N TRP A 102 -16.53 -12.73 -4.06
CA TRP A 102 -15.42 -13.67 -4.10
C TRP A 102 -15.37 -14.28 -5.50
N ALA A 103 -14.46 -13.88 -6.38
CA ALA A 103 -13.51 -12.76 -6.26
C ALA A 103 -13.38 -11.99 -7.59
N SER A 104 -12.81 -10.77 -7.53
CA SER A 104 -12.81 -9.83 -8.67
C SER A 104 -12.00 -10.33 -9.87
N ASP A 105 -10.98 -11.15 -9.61
CA ASP A 105 -10.11 -11.84 -10.58
C ASP A 105 -10.80 -12.95 -11.39
N GLN A 106 -12.03 -13.32 -11.02
CA GLN A 106 -12.76 -14.45 -11.58
C GLN A 106 -13.82 -14.04 -12.62
N ASP A 107 -14.00 -12.72 -12.80
CA ASP A 107 -14.91 -12.11 -13.78
C ASP A 107 -14.31 -12.06 -15.21
N THR A 108 -15.13 -11.78 -16.21
CA THR A 108 -14.71 -11.48 -17.57
C THR A 108 -13.95 -10.15 -17.67
N TYR A 109 -13.24 -9.95 -18.78
CA TYR A 109 -12.40 -8.76 -19.01
C TYR A 109 -13.21 -7.45 -19.16
N ASP A 110 -14.47 -7.55 -19.59
CA ASP A 110 -15.44 -6.45 -19.66
C ASP A 110 -16.22 -6.25 -18.34
N PHE A 111 -15.87 -7.00 -17.28
CA PHE A 111 -16.46 -6.97 -15.94
C PHE A 111 -17.95 -7.36 -15.92
N ALA A 112 -18.35 -8.41 -16.64
CA ALA A 112 -19.75 -8.78 -16.81
C ALA A 112 -20.45 -9.17 -15.50
N ALA A 113 -19.79 -9.87 -14.57
CA ALA A 113 -20.33 -10.21 -13.26
C ALA A 113 -20.42 -8.99 -12.34
N HIS A 114 -19.44 -8.07 -12.34
CA HIS A 114 -19.59 -6.79 -11.64
C HIS A 114 -20.73 -5.96 -12.24
N ALA A 115 -20.84 -5.88 -13.58
CA ALA A 115 -21.88 -5.13 -14.28
C ALA A 115 -23.28 -5.71 -13.99
N ALA A 116 -23.40 -7.04 -13.95
CA ALA A 116 -24.58 -7.78 -13.57
C ALA A 116 -24.99 -7.53 -12.11
N LEU A 117 -24.05 -7.63 -11.17
CA LEU A 117 -24.27 -7.42 -9.74
C LEU A 117 -24.58 -5.94 -9.42
N LEU A 118 -23.94 -4.99 -10.09
CA LEU A 118 -24.16 -3.56 -9.87
C LEU A 118 -25.36 -3.00 -10.65
N GLY A 119 -25.85 -3.72 -11.67
CA GLY A 119 -26.88 -3.23 -12.59
C GLY A 119 -26.41 -2.08 -13.48
N LYS A 120 -25.11 -2.03 -13.83
CA LYS A 120 -24.47 -0.92 -14.55
C LYS A 120 -23.58 -1.44 -15.68
N ALA A 121 -23.81 -0.98 -16.91
CA ALA A 121 -23.10 -1.46 -18.09
C ALA A 121 -21.61 -1.05 -18.16
N ASN A 122 -21.22 0.09 -17.58
CA ASN A 122 -19.85 0.59 -17.63
C ASN A 122 -19.24 0.60 -16.22
N VAL A 123 -18.41 -0.40 -15.89
CA VAL A 123 -17.65 -0.49 -14.62
C VAL A 123 -16.16 -0.14 -14.85
N THR A 124 -15.90 0.82 -15.73
CA THR A 124 -14.55 1.19 -16.20
C THR A 124 -13.97 2.38 -15.44
N SER A 125 -13.16 2.16 -14.40
CA SER A 125 -12.52 3.26 -13.64
C SER A 125 -11.17 2.93 -12.98
N VAL A 126 -10.26 2.22 -13.68
CA VAL A 126 -8.86 2.03 -13.25
C VAL A 126 -7.85 2.25 -14.38
N GLN A 127 -8.10 1.69 -15.57
CA GLN A 127 -7.10 1.58 -16.65
C GLN A 127 -6.59 2.92 -17.22
N GLU A 128 -7.34 4.03 -17.12
CA GLU A 128 -6.93 5.33 -17.69
C GLU A 128 -5.68 5.95 -17.03
N LYS A 129 -5.28 5.49 -15.83
CA LYS A 129 -4.18 6.09 -15.05
C LYS A 129 -2.79 5.54 -15.39
N VAL A 130 -2.66 4.46 -16.17
CA VAL A 130 -1.36 3.86 -16.54
C VAL A 130 -1.12 4.01 -18.05
N LYS A 131 -0.59 5.17 -18.47
CA LYS A 131 -0.27 5.45 -19.88
C LYS A 131 1.12 4.94 -20.27
N ALA A 132 1.21 3.67 -20.65
CA ALA A 132 2.29 3.23 -21.54
C ALA A 132 2.21 3.97 -22.88
N ARG A 133 3.35 4.35 -23.48
CA ARG A 133 3.43 4.96 -24.82
C ARG A 133 4.12 4.00 -25.78
N SER A 134 3.38 3.49 -26.76
CA SER A 134 3.97 2.88 -27.97
C SER A 134 4.33 3.99 -28.97
N LEU A 135 5.59 4.06 -29.43
CA LEU A 135 5.95 4.85 -30.61
C LEU A 135 5.86 4.00 -31.87
N SER A 136 4.98 4.38 -32.80
CA SER A 136 4.91 3.80 -34.13
C SER A 136 6.05 4.32 -35.02
N VAL A 137 7.23 3.71 -34.88
CA VAL A 137 8.36 3.96 -35.80
C VAL A 137 8.12 3.19 -37.10
N THR A 138 7.94 3.91 -38.21
CA THR A 138 7.88 3.33 -39.56
C THR A 138 9.26 2.87 -40.03
N GLN A 139 9.29 1.98 -41.03
CA GLN A 139 10.52 1.32 -41.48
C GLN A 139 11.63 2.29 -41.88
N ASP A 140 12.79 2.13 -41.25
CA ASP A 140 14.14 2.06 -41.86
C ASP A 140 15.25 2.28 -40.81
N VAL A 141 14.90 2.78 -39.62
CA VAL A 141 15.83 2.79 -38.48
C VAL A 141 15.93 1.38 -37.88
N LEU A 142 17.13 0.79 -37.92
CA LEU A 142 17.44 -0.50 -37.30
C LEU A 142 17.08 -0.46 -35.81
N ALA A 143 16.32 -1.45 -35.32
CA ALA A 143 15.76 -1.45 -33.95
C ALA A 143 16.82 -1.28 -32.84
N GLN A 144 18.05 -1.76 -33.07
CA GLN A 144 19.19 -1.57 -32.16
C GLN A 144 19.60 -0.10 -32.00
N THR A 145 19.51 0.70 -33.06
CA THR A 145 19.79 2.15 -33.03
C THR A 145 18.73 2.89 -32.24
N VAL A 146 17.45 2.56 -32.45
CA VAL A 146 16.31 3.13 -31.70
C VAL A 146 16.45 2.80 -30.20
N ALA A 147 16.71 1.53 -29.86
CA ALA A 147 16.89 1.11 -28.47
C ALA A 147 18.07 1.83 -27.78
N ARG A 148 19.15 2.11 -28.51
CA ARG A 148 20.32 2.82 -27.97
C ARG A 148 20.00 4.28 -27.63
N SER A 149 19.38 5.01 -28.56
CA SER A 149 18.98 6.40 -28.33
C SER A 149 17.81 6.55 -27.34
N LEU A 150 16.97 5.52 -27.16
CA LEU A 150 15.96 5.50 -26.10
C LEU A 150 16.58 5.28 -24.71
N ASN A 151 17.56 4.39 -24.57
CA ASN A 151 18.32 4.23 -23.32
C ASN A 151 19.03 5.55 -22.94
N GLU A 152 19.64 6.24 -23.91
CA GLU A 152 20.25 7.57 -23.75
C GLU A 152 19.23 8.67 -23.39
N GLY A 153 17.95 8.46 -23.72
CA GLY A 153 16.82 9.34 -23.39
C GLY A 153 16.01 8.95 -22.15
N GLY A 154 16.51 8.02 -21.32
CA GLY A 154 15.85 7.61 -20.06
C GLY A 154 14.80 6.50 -20.18
N TYR A 155 14.72 5.79 -21.31
CA TYR A 155 13.76 4.70 -21.53
C TYR A 155 14.47 3.37 -21.80
N THR A 156 14.24 2.39 -20.94
CA THR A 156 14.78 1.03 -21.09
C THR A 156 13.85 0.17 -21.97
N LEU A 157 14.43 -0.49 -22.97
CA LEU A 157 13.77 -1.51 -23.78
C LEU A 157 13.45 -2.75 -22.93
N VAL A 158 12.16 -3.12 -22.86
CA VAL A 158 11.67 -4.28 -22.10
C VAL A 158 11.15 -5.43 -22.99
N GLY A 159 10.82 -5.19 -24.25
CA GLY A 159 10.29 -6.23 -25.14
C GLY A 159 10.11 -5.82 -26.60
N TYR A 160 9.48 -6.69 -27.38
CA TYR A 160 9.12 -6.46 -28.78
C TYR A 160 7.74 -7.08 -29.11
N ASP A 161 6.97 -6.40 -29.94
CA ASP A 161 5.74 -6.88 -30.58
C ASP A 161 5.95 -7.08 -32.09
N LYS A 162 5.46 -8.17 -32.67
CA LYS A 162 5.71 -8.56 -34.08
C LYS A 162 4.51 -8.42 -35.00
N ASP A 163 3.35 -8.08 -34.46
CA ASP A 163 2.03 -8.13 -35.12
C ASP A 163 1.94 -7.47 -36.49
N LYS A 164 2.75 -6.44 -36.73
CA LYS A 164 2.69 -5.61 -37.95
C LYS A 164 3.96 -5.69 -38.81
N CYS A 165 4.80 -6.71 -38.61
CA CYS A 165 6.05 -6.91 -39.37
C CYS A 165 5.96 -8.10 -40.33
N GLN A 166 6.39 -7.91 -41.59
CA GLN A 166 6.44 -8.99 -42.58
C GLN A 166 7.47 -10.07 -42.18
N LYS A 167 7.10 -11.35 -42.36
CA LYS A 167 7.75 -12.53 -41.74
C LYS A 167 9.17 -12.91 -42.24
N SER A 168 9.94 -11.99 -42.83
CA SER A 168 11.11 -12.35 -43.66
C SER A 168 12.45 -12.54 -42.94
N LYS A 169 12.70 -11.93 -41.76
CA LYS A 169 13.98 -12.07 -41.02
C LYS A 169 13.82 -12.08 -39.49
N LYS A 170 14.72 -12.80 -38.80
CA LYS A 170 14.56 -13.25 -37.39
C LYS A 170 14.50 -12.16 -36.30
N ASN A 171 15.01 -10.95 -36.57
CA ASN A 171 15.20 -9.89 -35.55
C ASN A 171 14.43 -8.60 -35.90
N TYR A 172 13.10 -8.68 -36.05
CA TYR A 172 12.23 -7.52 -36.28
C TYR A 172 10.97 -7.55 -35.39
N GLY A 173 10.51 -6.36 -35.01
CA GLY A 173 9.34 -6.09 -34.17
C GLY A 173 9.35 -4.64 -33.69
N GLN A 174 8.19 -4.09 -33.30
CA GLN A 174 8.10 -2.78 -32.65
C GLN A 174 8.65 -2.87 -31.22
N PRO A 175 9.57 -1.97 -30.80
CA PRO A 175 10.14 -1.99 -29.46
C PRO A 175 9.11 -1.57 -28.40
N ILE A 176 9.02 -2.34 -27.32
CA ILE A 176 8.26 -2.01 -26.11
C ILE A 176 9.26 -1.48 -25.09
N CYS A 177 9.12 -0.22 -24.67
CA CYS A 177 10.01 0.42 -23.70
C CYS A 177 9.23 0.94 -22.49
N CYS A 178 9.89 0.94 -21.33
CA CYS A 178 9.44 1.58 -20.10
C CYS A 178 10.40 2.71 -19.73
N ASP A 179 10.00 3.60 -18.82
CA ASP A 179 10.93 4.50 -18.14
C ASP A 179 12.00 3.66 -17.40
N THR A 180 13.28 4.05 -17.50
CA THR A 180 14.41 3.29 -16.95
C THR A 180 14.31 3.06 -15.44
N ASP A 181 13.84 4.05 -14.67
CA ASP A 181 13.72 3.91 -13.21
C ASP A 181 12.55 3.00 -12.80
N SER A 182 11.63 2.74 -13.74
CA SER A 182 10.45 1.89 -13.57
C SER A 182 10.52 0.58 -14.39
N ALA A 183 11.66 0.28 -15.02
CA ALA A 183 11.75 -0.79 -16.02
C ALA A 183 11.80 -2.19 -15.38
N PRO A 184 10.80 -3.06 -15.61
CA PRO A 184 10.79 -4.41 -15.06
C PRO A 184 11.89 -5.30 -15.66
N SER A 185 12.68 -5.92 -14.77
CA SER A 185 13.85 -6.73 -15.13
C SER A 185 13.54 -8.06 -15.83
N THR A 186 12.30 -8.56 -15.75
CA THR A 186 11.84 -9.74 -16.49
C THR A 186 10.41 -9.54 -17.00
N CYS A 187 10.24 -9.69 -18.32
CA CYS A 187 8.95 -9.61 -19.00
C CYS A 187 8.73 -10.82 -19.91
N GLN A 188 7.48 -11.20 -20.13
CA GLN A 188 7.09 -12.31 -20.99
C GLN A 188 5.70 -12.09 -21.61
N TRP A 189 5.41 -12.77 -22.71
CA TRP A 189 4.06 -12.83 -23.27
C TRP A 189 3.24 -13.93 -22.57
N ARG A 190 1.95 -13.67 -22.34
CA ARG A 190 0.96 -14.58 -21.76
C ARG A 190 -0.18 -14.85 -22.73
N GLY A 191 -0.76 -16.04 -22.65
CA GLY A 191 -1.72 -16.57 -23.61
C GLY A 191 -1.04 -17.20 -24.85
N GLY A 192 -1.82 -17.94 -25.62
CA GLY A 192 -1.41 -18.53 -26.89
C GLY A 192 -2.05 -19.89 -27.17
N GLY A 193 -2.51 -20.10 -28.41
CA GLY A 193 -2.86 -21.42 -28.96
C GLY A 193 -4.16 -22.10 -28.47
N ARG A 194 -4.62 -21.85 -27.25
CA ARG A 194 -5.93 -22.27 -26.68
C ARG A 194 -6.30 -21.41 -25.46
N ASP A 195 -7.48 -20.82 -25.50
CA ASP A 195 -8.44 -20.49 -24.42
C ASP A 195 -8.02 -19.71 -23.15
N CYS A 196 -6.76 -19.74 -22.72
CA CYS A 196 -6.31 -18.97 -21.56
C CYS A 196 -6.05 -17.52 -21.96
N ASN A 197 -7.03 -16.64 -21.69
CA ASN A 197 -7.19 -15.24 -22.15
C ASN A 197 -6.08 -14.22 -21.76
N GLY A 198 -4.81 -14.55 -22.04
CA GLY A 198 -3.67 -13.65 -21.85
C GLY A 198 -3.49 -13.13 -20.42
N GLN A 199 -4.00 -13.82 -19.40
CA GLN A 199 -4.08 -13.26 -18.06
C GLN A 199 -2.71 -13.15 -17.38
N CYS A 200 -2.57 -12.17 -16.49
CA CYS A 200 -1.48 -12.11 -15.53
C CYS A 200 -1.62 -13.27 -14.53
N HIS A 201 -0.53 -13.99 -14.26
CA HIS A 201 -0.51 -14.89 -13.11
C HIS A 201 -0.37 -14.07 -11.82
N ALA A 202 -0.60 -14.69 -10.66
CA ALA A 202 -0.30 -14.06 -9.38
C ALA A 202 1.18 -13.63 -9.33
N GLY A 203 1.44 -12.35 -9.04
CA GLY A 203 2.78 -11.76 -9.16
C GLY A 203 3.14 -11.30 -10.58
N GLU A 204 2.18 -10.91 -11.41
CA GLU A 204 2.44 -10.32 -12.73
C GLU A 204 1.57 -9.08 -12.98
N ILE A 205 2.10 -8.10 -13.74
CA ILE A 205 1.40 -6.88 -14.14
C ILE A 205 1.36 -6.73 -15.67
N LYS A 206 0.19 -6.37 -16.19
CA LYS A 206 -0.11 -6.17 -17.62
C LYS A 206 0.52 -4.86 -18.12
N LEU A 207 1.39 -4.96 -19.12
CA LEU A 207 2.06 -3.83 -19.77
C LEU A 207 1.46 -3.48 -21.14
N PHE A 208 1.11 -4.50 -21.94
CA PHE A 208 0.70 -4.32 -23.34
C PHE A 208 -0.15 -5.51 -23.83
N THR A 209 -0.83 -5.38 -24.97
CA THR A 209 -1.62 -6.44 -25.63
C THR A 209 -1.38 -6.46 -27.13
N SER A 210 -1.29 -7.65 -27.72
CA SER A 210 -1.12 -7.87 -29.16
C SER A 210 -1.94 -9.08 -29.62
N SER A 211 -2.25 -9.17 -30.91
CA SER A 211 -2.94 -10.31 -31.53
C SER A 211 -2.01 -11.48 -31.92
N THR A 212 -0.70 -11.31 -31.72
CA THR A 212 0.36 -12.29 -32.03
C THR A 212 1.55 -12.18 -31.05
N GLY A 213 1.88 -10.96 -30.62
CA GLY A 213 2.92 -10.65 -29.64
C GLY A 213 4.32 -11.06 -30.11
N GLY A 214 4.96 -11.96 -29.36
CA GLY A 214 6.32 -12.41 -29.63
C GLY A 214 6.47 -13.53 -30.68
N GLY A 215 5.39 -14.12 -31.19
CA GLY A 215 5.42 -15.33 -32.01
C GLY A 215 4.26 -15.49 -33.00
N ASP A 216 4.26 -16.58 -33.77
CA ASP A 216 3.30 -16.87 -34.84
C ASP A 216 1.92 -17.37 -34.34
N TYR A 217 1.30 -16.66 -33.41
CA TYR A 217 -0.04 -16.98 -32.91
C TYR A 217 -1.13 -16.25 -33.72
N ASN A 218 -1.60 -16.85 -34.81
CA ASN A 218 -2.66 -16.23 -35.62
C ASN A 218 -3.99 -16.14 -34.83
N GLY A 219 -4.39 -14.92 -34.43
CA GLY A 219 -5.79 -14.58 -34.14
C GLY A 219 -6.23 -14.58 -32.67
N PHE A 220 -5.31 -14.56 -31.70
CA PHE A 220 -5.66 -14.61 -30.26
C PHE A 220 -4.98 -13.46 -29.49
N GLN A 221 -5.69 -12.82 -28.55
CA GLN A 221 -5.06 -11.79 -27.72
C GLN A 221 -4.03 -12.41 -26.76
N VAL A 222 -2.80 -11.92 -26.85
CA VAL A 222 -1.70 -12.20 -25.93
C VAL A 222 -1.29 -10.93 -25.20
N THR A 223 -0.97 -11.06 -23.92
CA THR A 223 -0.61 -9.92 -23.05
C THR A 223 0.88 -9.93 -22.75
N PHE A 224 1.54 -8.79 -22.90
CA PHE A 224 2.90 -8.63 -22.37
C PHE A 224 2.83 -8.29 -20.88
N VAL A 225 3.46 -9.11 -20.03
CA VAL A 225 3.45 -8.94 -18.57
C VAL A 225 4.87 -8.85 -18.03
N ALA A 226 5.04 -8.07 -16.97
CA ALA A 226 6.22 -8.10 -16.12
C ALA A 226 5.99 -9.01 -14.90
N ARG A 227 7.04 -9.69 -14.44
CA ARG A 227 7.02 -10.39 -13.15
C ARG A 227 7.32 -9.47 -11.99
N ILE A 228 6.31 -9.26 -11.16
CA ILE A 228 6.41 -8.78 -9.78
C ILE A 228 7.07 -9.92 -8.99
N ALA A 229 8.22 -9.67 -8.38
CA ALA A 229 9.00 -10.67 -7.65
C ALA A 229 8.31 -11.08 -6.33
N LEU A 230 7.27 -11.91 -6.42
CA LEU A 230 6.60 -12.55 -5.29
C LEU A 230 6.81 -14.08 -5.34
N SER A 231 7.40 -14.62 -4.28
CA SER A 231 7.66 -16.06 -4.16
C SER A 231 6.69 -16.75 -3.20
N ILE A 232 5.96 -17.73 -3.75
CA ILE A 232 5.36 -18.90 -3.05
C ILE A 232 3.97 -18.68 -2.40
N ILE A 233 3.23 -19.79 -2.34
CA ILE A 233 1.78 -19.94 -2.09
C ILE A 233 1.54 -20.61 -0.72
N LEU A 234 0.31 -20.42 -0.20
CA LEU A 234 -0.47 -21.14 0.85
C LEU A 234 0.02 -22.56 1.26
N PRO A 235 -0.24 -23.06 2.51
CA PRO A 235 -1.45 -22.83 3.32
C PRO A 235 -1.22 -22.64 4.85
N TRP A 236 -2.20 -23.05 5.68
CA TRP A 236 -2.37 -22.71 7.10
C TRP A 236 -1.34 -23.31 8.08
N THR A 237 -0.86 -22.51 9.04
CA THR A 237 -1.04 -22.73 10.50
C THR A 237 -0.62 -21.48 11.30
N ALA A 238 -0.95 -21.42 12.60
CA ALA A 238 -0.76 -20.25 13.47
C ALA A 238 0.74 -19.93 13.77
N ILE A 239 1.14 -18.72 14.19
CA ILE A 239 0.90 -18.08 15.52
C ILE A 239 1.22 -16.57 15.44
N GLY A 240 0.79 -15.73 16.40
CA GLY A 240 1.60 -14.56 16.81
C GLY A 240 0.87 -13.24 17.06
N LEU A 241 -0.05 -12.85 16.17
CA LEU A 241 -0.95 -11.70 16.39
C LEU A 241 -2.41 -12.17 16.42
N VAL A 242 -3.28 -11.38 17.04
CA VAL A 242 -4.68 -11.75 17.29
C VAL A 242 -5.53 -11.54 16.01
N ALA A 243 -5.31 -12.41 15.03
CA ALA A 243 -6.28 -12.69 13.97
C ALA A 243 -7.44 -13.48 14.59
N MET A 244 -8.50 -12.77 14.99
CA MET A 244 -9.70 -13.39 15.56
C MET A 244 -10.87 -13.39 14.59
N ASP A 245 -11.59 -14.51 14.61
CA ASP A 245 -13.01 -14.59 14.27
C ASP A 245 -13.77 -13.33 14.75
N PRO A 246 -14.60 -12.69 13.90
CA PRO A 246 -15.45 -11.56 14.30
C PRO A 246 -16.24 -11.79 15.59
N ALA A 247 -16.75 -13.00 15.83
CA ALA A 247 -17.49 -13.35 17.04
C ALA A 247 -16.60 -13.35 18.30
N ARG A 248 -15.35 -13.83 18.19
CA ARG A 248 -14.36 -13.73 19.29
C ARG A 248 -13.91 -12.30 19.53
N THR A 249 -13.75 -11.49 18.48
CA THR A 249 -13.30 -10.09 18.58
C THR A 249 -14.27 -9.26 19.44
N ALA A 250 -15.57 -9.41 19.22
CA ALA A 250 -16.62 -8.78 20.03
C ALA A 250 -16.65 -9.23 21.51
N SER A 251 -15.97 -10.34 21.86
CA SER A 251 -15.83 -10.79 23.26
C SER A 251 -14.67 -10.11 24.00
N ILE A 252 -13.61 -9.69 23.30
CA ILE A 252 -12.49 -8.94 23.89
C ILE A 252 -12.88 -7.47 24.09
N GLU A 253 -13.57 -6.87 23.11
CA GLU A 253 -14.05 -5.47 23.19
C GLU A 253 -15.01 -5.25 24.37
N ARG A 254 -15.70 -6.30 24.85
CA ARG A 254 -16.54 -6.28 26.08
C ARG A 254 -15.78 -6.54 27.39
N ARG A 255 -14.52 -6.97 27.35
CA ARG A 255 -13.75 -7.47 28.50
C ARG A 255 -12.58 -6.57 28.94
N ALA A 256 -12.22 -5.55 28.15
CA ALA A 256 -11.02 -4.75 28.43
C ALA A 256 -11.25 -3.23 28.28
N PRO A 257 -10.56 -2.40 29.08
CA PRO A 257 -10.61 -0.93 28.96
C PRO A 257 -10.07 -0.43 27.60
N PRO A 258 -10.37 0.82 27.19
CA PRO A 258 -10.26 1.31 25.79
C PRO A 258 -8.83 1.57 25.27
N ALA A 259 -7.86 0.75 25.65
CA ALA A 259 -6.46 0.82 25.24
C ALA A 259 -6.15 0.09 23.91
N PHE A 260 -7.17 -0.30 23.13
CA PHE A 260 -7.00 -1.06 21.89
C PHE A 260 -7.26 -0.18 20.65
N LYS A 261 -6.39 -0.32 19.65
CA LYS A 261 -6.60 0.18 18.28
C LYS A 261 -6.86 -0.99 17.33
N ALA A 262 -7.90 -0.86 16.52
CA ALA A 262 -8.18 -1.78 15.41
C ALA A 262 -7.74 -1.14 14.08
N PHE A 263 -7.23 -1.95 13.16
CA PHE A 263 -7.04 -1.58 11.76
C PHE A 263 -7.13 -2.82 10.86
N GLN A 264 -7.44 -2.63 9.58
CA GLN A 264 -7.67 -3.71 8.62
C GLN A 264 -6.47 -3.85 7.68
N ILE A 265 -6.08 -5.08 7.33
CA ILE A 265 -5.12 -5.36 6.27
C ILE A 265 -5.65 -6.53 5.43
N ARG A 266 -6.12 -6.24 4.20
CA ARG A 266 -6.88 -7.20 3.37
C ARG A 266 -8.00 -7.85 4.20
N GLN A 267 -8.04 -9.18 4.31
CA GLN A 267 -9.03 -9.92 5.10
C GLN A 267 -8.84 -9.85 6.64
N TRP A 268 -7.71 -9.35 7.14
CA TRP A 268 -7.36 -9.43 8.57
C TRP A 268 -7.72 -8.15 9.34
N LYS A 269 -8.59 -8.26 10.36
CA LYS A 269 -8.74 -7.23 11.41
C LYS A 269 -7.64 -7.41 12.45
N ILE A 270 -6.70 -6.47 12.52
CA ILE A 270 -5.58 -6.50 13.48
C ILE A 270 -5.91 -5.62 14.69
N MET A 271 -5.76 -6.20 15.88
CA MET A 271 -5.92 -5.52 17.17
C MET A 271 -4.56 -5.27 17.82
N ILE A 272 -4.21 -3.99 18.01
CA ILE A 272 -3.03 -3.55 18.77
C ILE A 272 -3.48 -3.08 20.15
N ARG A 273 -2.83 -3.55 21.20
CA ARG A 273 -2.95 -3.02 22.56
C ARG A 273 -1.88 -1.94 22.76
N ALA A 274 -2.30 -0.70 22.98
CA ALA A 274 -1.38 0.39 23.29
C ALA A 274 -1.14 0.46 24.80
N PHE A 275 0.14 0.43 25.23
CA PHE A 275 0.49 0.71 26.61
C PHE A 275 0.51 2.22 26.89
N PRO A 276 0.11 2.67 28.08
CA PRO A 276 0.19 4.08 28.44
C PRO A 276 1.66 4.53 28.57
N TRP A 277 2.02 5.58 27.84
CA TRP A 277 3.28 6.32 28.00
C TRP A 277 3.15 7.37 29.14
N PRO A 278 4.26 7.98 29.63
CA PRO A 278 4.18 9.05 30.61
C PRO A 278 3.78 10.39 29.94
N ALA A 279 2.97 11.20 30.64
CA ALA A 279 2.76 12.60 30.27
C ALA A 279 4.07 13.40 30.43
N SER A 280 4.19 14.58 29.80
CA SER A 280 5.45 15.33 29.77
C SER A 280 5.96 15.72 31.17
N GLY A 281 5.05 16.16 32.07
CA GLY A 281 5.38 16.41 33.49
C GLY A 281 5.68 15.16 34.34
N GLU A 282 5.40 13.96 33.81
CA GLU A 282 5.69 12.67 34.48
C GLU A 282 6.98 12.01 33.97
N LEU A 283 7.47 12.39 32.78
CA LEU A 283 8.52 11.68 32.05
C LEU A 283 9.77 11.41 32.90
N PHE A 284 10.28 12.43 33.59
CA PHE A 284 11.51 12.37 34.40
C PHE A 284 11.34 11.78 35.81
N LYS A 285 10.13 11.34 36.20
CA LYS A 285 9.87 10.77 37.53
C LYS A 285 10.22 9.28 37.61
N GLY A 286 10.63 8.81 38.79
CA GLY A 286 11.02 7.42 39.04
C GLY A 286 12.41 7.04 38.50
N ASN A 287 12.83 5.79 38.75
CA ASN A 287 14.21 5.34 38.52
C ASN A 287 14.69 5.53 37.07
N ALA A 288 13.85 5.17 36.09
CA ALA A 288 14.17 5.35 34.66
C ALA A 288 14.22 6.82 34.21
N GLY A 289 13.67 7.76 34.98
CA GLY A 289 13.70 9.20 34.69
C GLY A 289 15.13 9.79 34.67
N LYS A 290 16.10 9.12 35.29
CA LYS A 290 17.53 9.51 35.28
C LYS A 290 18.23 9.26 33.94
N VAL A 291 17.73 8.35 33.09
CA VAL A 291 18.31 7.99 31.78
C VAL A 291 17.53 8.55 30.58
N VAL A 292 16.53 9.41 30.85
CA VAL A 292 15.87 10.21 29.81
C VAL A 292 16.71 11.45 29.55
N PHE A 293 16.89 11.81 28.27
CA PHE A 293 17.58 13.04 27.88
C PHE A 293 16.77 14.25 28.35
N LYS A 294 17.41 15.21 29.02
CA LYS A 294 16.72 16.29 29.75
C LYS A 294 16.48 17.57 28.96
N LYS A 295 17.13 17.73 27.81
CA LYS A 295 16.81 18.82 26.88
C LYS A 295 15.50 18.55 26.16
N SER A 296 14.85 19.62 25.73
CA SER A 296 13.70 19.58 24.83
C SER A 296 14.08 20.16 23.47
N PHE A 297 13.40 19.72 22.41
CA PHE A 297 13.66 20.18 21.05
C PHE A 297 12.55 21.11 20.55
N MET A 298 12.90 22.27 20.01
CA MET A 298 11.95 23.25 19.47
C MET A 298 12.47 23.97 18.23
N LEU A 299 11.57 24.53 17.42
CA LEU A 299 11.94 25.30 16.23
C LEU A 299 12.58 26.64 16.62
N GLY A 300 13.71 27.01 15.99
CA GLY A 300 14.40 28.27 16.23
C GLY A 300 13.56 29.49 15.83
N ALA A 301 13.27 30.36 16.80
CA ALA A 301 12.23 31.38 16.66
C ALA A 301 12.61 32.61 15.80
N SER A 302 13.88 32.81 15.45
CA SER A 302 14.41 34.14 15.10
C SER A 302 14.09 34.71 13.70
N SER A 303 13.40 34.00 12.80
CA SER A 303 12.88 34.58 11.54
C SER A 303 11.84 33.68 10.87
N CYS A 304 11.00 34.25 9.99
CA CYS A 304 9.99 33.51 9.21
C CYS A 304 10.59 32.50 8.21
N ALA A 305 11.90 32.54 7.94
CA ALA A 305 12.60 31.58 7.10
C ALA A 305 13.42 30.54 7.91
N ARG A 306 13.44 30.63 9.25
CA ARG A 306 14.26 29.75 10.09
C ARG A 306 13.59 28.41 10.35
N THR A 307 14.29 27.34 9.97
CA THR A 307 13.86 25.93 10.08
C THR A 307 14.76 25.10 11.02
N SER A 308 15.89 25.65 11.47
CA SER A 308 16.81 24.95 12.38
C SER A 308 16.15 24.70 13.75
N VAL A 309 16.48 23.55 14.35
CA VAL A 309 15.91 23.09 15.61
C VAL A 309 16.95 23.17 16.72
N GLU A 310 16.53 23.69 17.86
CA GLU A 310 17.38 23.97 19.02
C GLU A 310 17.09 22.95 20.14
N ALA A 311 18.16 22.43 20.75
CA ALA A 311 18.10 21.58 21.93
C ALA A 311 18.26 22.44 23.20
N VAL A 312 17.15 22.75 23.86
CA VAL A 312 17.06 23.72 24.97
C VAL A 312 16.84 23.03 26.32
N ASP A 313 17.41 23.59 27.39
CA ASP A 313 17.12 23.15 28.75
C ASP A 313 15.75 23.70 29.20
N LEU A 314 14.98 22.89 29.93
CA LEU A 314 13.58 23.17 30.28
C LEU A 314 13.37 24.45 31.11
N ASP A 315 14.35 24.82 31.92
CA ASP A 315 14.39 26.03 32.75
C ASP A 315 14.60 27.32 31.93
N LYS A 316 15.07 27.20 30.68
CA LYS A 316 15.44 28.33 29.81
C LYS A 316 14.39 28.65 28.74
N VAL A 317 13.28 27.89 28.69
CA VAL A 317 12.25 28.06 27.65
C VAL A 317 11.30 29.21 27.97
N ALA A 318 10.97 30.01 26.95
CA ALA A 318 10.00 31.10 27.06
C ALA A 318 8.60 30.62 27.49
N LYS A 319 7.92 31.43 28.31
CA LYS A 319 6.54 31.18 28.74
C LYS A 319 5.61 31.10 27.52
N GLY A 320 4.80 30.04 27.45
CA GLY A 320 3.84 29.80 26.36
C GLY A 320 4.26 28.72 25.37
N VAL A 321 5.52 28.27 25.39
CA VAL A 321 5.94 27.07 24.64
C VAL A 321 5.49 25.81 25.38
N PHE A 322 4.87 24.86 24.67
CA PHE A 322 4.37 23.60 25.24
C PHE A 322 5.10 22.39 24.65
N PHE A 323 5.48 21.44 25.51
CA PHE A 323 6.20 20.22 25.11
C PHE A 323 5.37 18.95 25.33
N ASN A 324 5.45 18.03 24.36
CA ASN A 324 4.91 16.68 24.44
C ASN A 324 6.04 15.68 24.77
N THR A 325 5.70 14.60 25.50
CA THR A 325 6.50 13.36 25.47
C THR A 325 6.48 12.81 24.04
N GLU A 326 7.65 12.60 23.45
CA GLU A 326 7.80 12.28 22.03
C GLU A 326 8.35 10.86 21.79
N HIS A 327 7.68 10.12 20.90
CA HIS A 327 8.21 8.89 20.30
C HIS A 327 9.14 9.27 19.12
N VAL A 328 10.44 9.06 19.29
CA VAL A 328 11.45 9.46 18.30
C VAL A 328 11.23 8.79 16.93
N VAL A 329 10.97 7.48 16.93
CA VAL A 329 10.37 6.75 15.80
C VAL A 329 8.85 6.70 16.04
N GLU A 330 8.03 7.11 15.07
CA GLU A 330 6.57 7.14 15.25
C GLU A 330 5.95 5.76 15.48
N LYS A 331 4.87 5.74 16.26
CA LYS A 331 4.03 4.56 16.50
C LYS A 331 3.35 4.01 15.24
N ALA A 332 3.17 4.84 14.20
CA ALA A 332 2.67 4.43 12.89
C ALA A 332 3.59 3.41 12.21
N TYR A 333 4.90 3.43 12.51
CA TYR A 333 5.90 2.50 12.00
C TYR A 333 5.50 1.03 12.22
N ILE A 334 4.91 0.67 13.37
CA ILE A 334 4.49 -0.73 13.62
C ILE A 334 3.32 -1.13 12.73
N GLN A 335 2.39 -0.21 12.45
CA GLN A 335 1.25 -0.48 11.56
C GLN A 335 1.71 -0.66 10.10
N ILE A 336 2.67 0.16 9.68
CA ILE A 336 3.31 0.12 8.36
C ILE A 336 4.17 -1.16 8.20
N LEU A 337 4.99 -1.49 9.21
CA LEU A 337 5.79 -2.71 9.27
C LEU A 337 4.92 -3.97 9.15
N LEU A 338 3.84 -4.05 9.94
CA LEU A 338 2.88 -5.16 9.88
C LEU A 338 2.14 -5.20 8.52
N ARG A 339 1.86 -4.05 7.90
CA ARG A 339 1.28 -4.00 6.56
C ARG A 339 2.24 -4.57 5.52
N SER A 340 3.47 -4.08 5.42
CA SER A 340 4.44 -4.60 4.46
C SER A 340 4.71 -6.10 4.67
N ALA A 341 4.81 -6.55 5.92
CA ALA A 341 4.95 -7.97 6.26
C ALA A 341 3.80 -8.85 5.75
N VAL A 342 2.57 -8.33 5.70
CA VAL A 342 1.36 -9.06 5.24
C VAL A 342 1.12 -8.89 3.73
N THR A 343 1.51 -7.76 3.13
CA THR A 343 1.22 -7.46 1.72
C THR A 343 2.29 -7.91 0.74
N GLY A 344 3.56 -7.97 1.17
CA GLY A 344 4.73 -8.08 0.29
C GLY A 344 5.28 -6.72 -0.21
N VAL A 345 4.66 -5.60 0.21
CA VAL A 345 4.80 -4.27 -0.42
C VAL A 345 5.28 -3.22 0.58
N LEU A 346 6.36 -2.53 0.24
CA LEU A 346 6.99 -1.45 1.00
C LEU A 346 6.21 -0.11 0.89
N PRO A 347 6.48 0.89 1.75
CA PRO A 347 5.79 2.19 1.74
C PRO A 347 5.73 2.94 0.40
N SER A 348 6.64 2.63 -0.54
CA SER A 348 6.70 3.20 -1.89
C SER A 348 6.00 2.38 -2.99
N GLY A 349 5.36 1.26 -2.66
CA GLY A 349 4.84 0.30 -3.63
C GLY A 349 5.87 -0.73 -4.10
N SER A 350 7.14 -0.60 -3.67
CA SER A 350 8.23 -1.53 -3.99
C SER A 350 8.06 -2.90 -3.32
N LEU A 351 8.74 -3.93 -3.85
CA LEU A 351 8.69 -5.31 -3.34
C LEU A 351 9.89 -5.64 -2.45
N MET A 352 9.67 -6.51 -1.45
CA MET A 352 10.69 -6.96 -0.49
C MET A 352 11.54 -8.14 -1.00
N LYS A 353 12.74 -8.37 -0.42
CA LYS A 353 13.80 -9.17 -1.08
C LYS A 353 14.29 -10.45 -0.37
N THR A 354 14.66 -10.49 0.93
CA THR A 354 15.34 -11.71 1.49
C THR A 354 15.17 -12.00 3.02
N LEU A 355 15.99 -12.89 3.63
CA LEU A 355 15.58 -13.72 4.81
C LEU A 355 16.70 -14.20 5.80
N SER A 356 16.49 -14.05 7.13
CA SER A 356 17.06 -14.81 8.30
C SER A 356 18.60 -14.75 8.59
N ARG A 357 19.23 -15.06 9.77
CA ARG A 357 18.90 -15.46 11.20
C ARG A 357 20.23 -15.50 12.03
N ALA A 358 20.38 -15.42 13.37
CA ALA A 358 19.70 -14.81 14.54
C ALA A 358 19.89 -15.64 15.87
N PRO A 359 20.57 -15.13 16.95
CA PRO A 359 20.66 -15.74 18.32
C PRO A 359 19.90 -14.97 19.46
N SER A 360 20.24 -15.20 20.76
CA SER A 360 19.27 -15.33 21.88
C SER A 360 19.00 -14.13 22.87
N ILE A 361 18.65 -14.43 24.14
CA ILE A 361 17.56 -13.81 24.97
C ILE A 361 18.02 -12.85 26.09
N ALA A 362 17.18 -11.86 26.45
CA ALA A 362 17.06 -11.32 27.83
C ALA A 362 15.64 -10.77 28.16
N ASP A 363 15.14 -11.12 29.35
CA ASP A 363 14.07 -10.57 30.25
C ASP A 363 12.93 -9.63 29.78
N GLY A 364 11.71 -9.93 30.27
CA GLY A 364 11.33 -9.21 31.52
C GLY A 364 10.08 -8.34 31.64
N ASP A 365 9.05 -8.43 30.80
CA ASP A 365 7.67 -7.92 31.12
C ASP A 365 6.64 -8.16 29.99
N ALA A 366 7.11 -8.32 28.75
CA ALA A 366 6.25 -8.41 27.57
C ALA A 366 5.65 -9.82 27.37
N LEU A 367 4.33 -9.93 27.49
CA LEU A 367 3.61 -11.22 27.53
C LEU A 367 3.16 -11.74 26.15
N ILE A 368 3.11 -10.87 25.13
CA ILE A 368 2.80 -11.25 23.74
C ILE A 368 3.70 -10.50 22.73
N PRO A 369 3.84 -10.98 21.48
CA PRO A 369 4.73 -10.38 20.47
C PRO A 369 4.57 -8.86 20.25
N ASN A 370 3.34 -8.35 20.25
CA ASN A 370 3.06 -6.91 20.11
C ASN A 370 3.68 -6.06 21.22
N ASP A 371 3.69 -6.57 22.46
CA ASP A 371 4.17 -5.83 23.63
C ASP A 371 5.67 -5.54 23.49
N ARG A 372 6.43 -6.44 22.83
CA ARG A 372 7.89 -6.33 22.63
C ARG A 372 8.23 -5.17 21.69
N LEU A 373 7.62 -5.16 20.50
CA LEU A 373 7.82 -4.08 19.50
C LEU A 373 7.36 -2.71 20.01
N PHE A 374 6.22 -2.61 20.69
CA PHE A 374 5.78 -1.34 21.28
C PHE A 374 6.62 -0.92 22.50
N SER A 375 7.17 -1.87 23.27
CA SER A 375 8.12 -1.54 24.33
C SER A 375 9.41 -0.91 23.79
N ALA A 376 9.91 -1.37 22.64
CA ALA A 376 11.08 -0.77 21.97
C ALA A 376 10.86 0.69 21.52
N LEU A 377 9.63 1.10 21.19
CA LEU A 377 9.28 2.51 20.95
C LEU A 377 9.22 3.35 22.23
N GLY A 378 8.81 2.76 23.35
CA GLY A 378 8.80 3.38 24.68
C GLY A 378 7.50 3.19 25.46
N THR A 379 7.62 3.04 26.78
CA THR A 379 6.49 2.87 27.71
C THR A 379 6.74 3.58 29.04
N ARG A 380 5.77 3.55 29.97
CA ARG A 380 5.99 4.01 31.35
C ARG A 380 7.15 3.31 32.08
N ASN A 381 7.57 2.12 31.62
CA ASN A 381 8.69 1.37 32.16
C ASN A 381 9.97 1.63 31.33
N ASN A 382 9.93 1.38 30.01
CA ASN A 382 11.02 1.79 29.10
C ASN A 382 10.87 3.27 28.71
N ARG A 383 11.31 4.17 29.58
CA ARG A 383 11.31 5.61 29.30
C ARG A 383 12.52 6.09 28.50
N GLY A 384 13.58 5.27 28.43
CA GLY A 384 14.87 5.58 27.82
C GLY A 384 14.89 5.64 26.28
N THR A 385 13.74 5.89 25.67
CA THR A 385 13.56 6.08 24.22
C THR A 385 12.93 7.45 23.94
N PHE A 386 11.97 7.88 24.76
CA PHE A 386 11.30 9.18 24.68
C PHE A 386 12.27 10.36 24.82
N LEU A 387 11.78 11.51 24.34
CA LEU A 387 12.32 12.85 24.54
C LEU A 387 11.17 13.84 24.84
N LEU A 388 11.48 15.12 24.99
CA LEU A 388 10.51 16.20 24.90
C LEU A 388 10.70 16.98 23.59
N THR A 389 9.60 17.23 22.90
CA THR A 389 9.58 17.97 21.63
C THR A 389 8.42 18.96 21.64
N GLU A 390 8.64 20.15 21.08
CA GLU A 390 7.64 21.21 20.95
C GLU A 390 6.36 20.65 20.33
N LYS A 391 5.22 20.89 20.98
CA LYS A 391 3.92 20.30 20.62
C LYS A 391 3.56 20.51 19.16
N SER A 392 3.83 21.67 18.58
CA SER A 392 3.53 21.98 17.18
C SER A 392 4.46 21.25 16.20
N LEU A 393 5.75 21.13 16.53
CA LEU A 393 6.72 20.36 15.73
C LEU A 393 6.41 18.85 15.77
N ASN A 394 6.06 18.33 16.95
CA ASN A 394 5.59 16.97 17.18
C ASN A 394 4.33 16.64 16.36
N ILE A 395 3.33 17.54 16.33
CA ILE A 395 2.10 17.37 15.53
C ILE A 395 2.42 17.30 14.03
N VAL A 396 3.38 18.08 13.53
CA VAL A 396 3.80 18.04 12.12
C VAL A 396 4.58 16.75 11.82
N LYS A 397 5.50 16.32 12.69
CA LYS A 397 6.20 15.03 12.55
C LYS A 397 5.21 13.86 12.50
N GLY A 398 4.25 13.82 13.42
CA GLY A 398 3.23 12.77 13.48
C GLY A 398 2.48 12.61 12.15
N LYS A 399 2.16 13.71 11.46
CA LYS A 399 1.50 13.68 10.15
C LYS A 399 2.42 13.26 8.98
N ILE A 400 3.68 13.68 9.00
CA ILE A 400 4.66 13.32 7.96
C ILE A 400 4.92 11.80 7.93
N PHE A 401 4.86 11.15 9.10
CA PHE A 401 5.22 9.73 9.27
C PHE A 401 4.04 8.77 9.44
N ASP A 402 2.83 9.29 9.64
CA ASP A 402 1.56 8.57 9.53
C ASP A 402 1.14 8.63 8.04
N ILE A 403 1.70 7.73 7.25
CA ILE A 403 1.60 7.70 5.79
C ILE A 403 0.28 7.02 5.38
N GLU A 404 -0.54 7.71 4.57
CA GLU A 404 -1.80 7.17 4.06
C GLU A 404 -1.57 6.07 3.03
N ASP A 405 -2.36 5.01 3.14
CA ASP A 405 -2.66 4.07 2.07
C ASP A 405 -3.88 4.57 1.27
N LYS A 406 -3.81 4.48 -0.06
CA LYS A 406 -4.93 4.79 -0.95
C LYS A 406 -5.13 3.63 -1.91
N ASP A 407 -6.36 3.13 -1.94
CA ASP A 407 -6.81 2.10 -2.88
C ASP A 407 -6.10 0.73 -2.69
N ASP A 408 -5.76 0.38 -1.43
CA ASP A 408 -5.09 -0.85 -0.96
C ASP A 408 -3.65 -1.13 -1.49
N ILE A 409 -3.25 -0.43 -2.55
CA ILE A 409 -1.89 -0.36 -3.07
C ILE A 409 -1.14 0.70 -2.26
N PHE A 410 -0.08 0.32 -1.55
CA PHE A 410 0.69 1.25 -0.71
C PHE A 410 1.53 2.22 -1.58
N ASN A 411 0.85 3.21 -2.15
CA ASN A 411 1.42 4.35 -2.87
C ASN A 411 1.52 5.52 -1.88
N GLY A 412 2.51 5.46 -0.98
CA GLY A 412 2.52 6.22 0.26
C GLY A 412 2.51 7.73 0.09
N VAL A 413 1.41 8.37 0.50
CA VAL A 413 1.30 9.84 0.58
C VAL A 413 1.24 10.26 2.05
N ILE A 414 2.06 11.23 2.45
CA ILE A 414 2.03 11.76 3.83
C ILE A 414 0.69 12.44 4.14
N HIS A 415 0.19 12.36 5.37
CA HIS A 415 -0.92 13.24 5.78
C HIS A 415 -0.45 14.71 5.70
N ASN A 416 -1.24 15.57 5.04
CA ASN A 416 -0.91 16.99 4.89
C ASN A 416 -0.58 17.66 6.26
N PRO A 417 0.63 18.23 6.46
CA PRO A 417 1.02 18.98 7.66
C PRO A 417 -0.02 20.01 8.13
N THR A 418 -0.69 20.69 7.21
CA THR A 418 -1.85 21.58 7.45
C THR A 418 -3.13 21.00 6.83
N ASP A 419 -4.32 21.26 7.40
CA ASP A 419 -5.58 21.05 6.64
C ASP A 419 -5.59 22.03 5.46
N PRO A 420 -5.75 21.60 4.20
CA PRO A 420 -5.68 22.49 3.04
C PRO A 420 -6.62 23.70 3.16
N ARG A 421 -7.85 23.50 3.63
CA ARG A 421 -8.86 24.57 3.77
C ARG A 421 -8.52 25.56 4.89
N LYS A 422 -7.62 25.19 5.81
CA LYS A 422 -7.05 26.13 6.80
C LYS A 422 -5.87 26.90 6.19
N PHE A 423 -5.03 26.24 5.40
CA PHE A 423 -3.94 26.89 4.67
C PHE A 423 -4.48 27.93 3.67
N ASP A 424 -5.44 27.55 2.83
CA ASP A 424 -6.09 28.43 1.86
C ASP A 424 -6.65 29.69 2.53
N LYS A 425 -7.36 29.52 3.66
CA LYS A 425 -7.92 30.62 4.45
C LYS A 425 -6.85 31.50 5.11
N ALA A 426 -5.75 30.93 5.58
CA ALA A 426 -4.65 31.70 6.14
C ALA A 426 -3.93 32.51 5.06
N LEU A 427 -3.59 31.89 3.94
CA LEU A 427 -3.00 32.53 2.76
C LEU A 427 -3.88 33.69 2.25
N ASP A 428 -5.18 33.44 2.10
CA ASP A 428 -6.11 34.43 1.57
C ASP A 428 -6.52 35.52 2.59
N LEU A 429 -6.24 35.32 3.89
CA LEU A 429 -6.33 36.34 4.94
C LEU A 429 -5.08 37.22 4.97
N VAL A 430 -3.89 36.60 5.05
CA VAL A 430 -2.57 37.26 5.08
C VAL A 430 -2.34 38.11 3.83
N ALA A 431 -2.78 37.63 2.66
CA ALA A 431 -2.76 38.38 1.40
C ALA A 431 -3.74 39.57 1.34
N LYS A 432 -4.75 39.63 2.22
CA LYS A 432 -5.71 40.74 2.32
C LYS A 432 -5.34 41.73 3.43
N SER A 433 -4.81 41.25 4.56
CA SER A 433 -4.39 42.10 5.69
C SER A 433 -2.99 42.69 5.52
N GLY A 434 -2.16 42.14 4.63
CA GLY A 434 -0.78 42.57 4.43
C GLY A 434 0.11 42.37 5.65
N THR A 435 -0.24 41.41 6.51
CA THR A 435 0.36 41.15 7.85
C THR A 435 0.18 39.66 8.22
N LYS A 436 0.85 39.20 9.29
CA LYS A 436 0.74 37.83 9.86
C LYS A 436 1.34 36.70 8.99
N GLU A 437 2.31 37.03 8.16
CA GLU A 437 3.08 36.06 7.36
C GLU A 437 3.75 34.96 8.19
N GLU A 438 4.05 35.19 9.47
CA GLU A 438 4.54 34.15 10.39
C GLU A 438 3.56 32.96 10.53
N GLU A 439 2.25 33.22 10.57
CA GLU A 439 1.20 32.18 10.66
C GLU A 439 1.07 31.37 9.37
N LEU A 440 1.35 32.00 8.23
CA LEU A 440 1.35 31.36 6.91
C LEU A 440 2.54 30.41 6.74
N PHE A 441 3.71 30.78 7.25
CA PHE A 441 4.93 29.98 7.10
C PHE A 441 5.18 28.97 8.22
N ASP A 442 4.58 29.10 9.42
CA ASP A 442 4.84 28.21 10.59
C ASP A 442 4.81 26.72 10.23
N PHE A 443 3.76 26.22 9.60
CA PHE A 443 3.65 24.80 9.21
C PHE A 443 4.68 24.38 8.15
N ILE A 444 5.06 25.28 7.24
CA ILE A 444 6.08 25.02 6.20
C ILE A 444 7.46 24.92 6.85
N ARG A 445 7.79 25.88 7.73
CA ARG A 445 9.04 25.89 8.50
C ARG A 445 9.16 24.65 9.38
N ARG A 446 8.04 24.20 9.99
CA ARG A 446 7.99 22.97 10.79
C ARG A 446 8.13 21.72 9.95
N ALA A 447 7.57 21.67 8.75
CA ALA A 447 7.73 20.51 7.86
C ALA A 447 9.20 20.27 7.50
N ILE A 448 9.94 21.33 7.13
CA ILE A 448 11.41 21.27 6.97
C ILE A 448 12.09 20.99 8.31
N GLY A 449 11.66 21.67 9.38
CA GLY A 449 12.19 21.53 10.74
C GLY A 449 12.11 20.14 11.33
N VAL A 450 11.19 19.27 10.88
CA VAL A 450 11.17 17.85 11.27
C VAL A 450 12.40 17.11 10.77
N TRP A 451 12.94 17.46 9.60
CA TRP A 451 14.14 16.85 9.05
C TRP A 451 15.41 17.41 9.70
N ASN A 452 15.43 18.71 10.02
CA ASN A 452 16.48 19.31 10.86
C ASN A 452 16.49 18.74 12.30
N TYR A 453 15.31 18.44 12.85
CA TYR A 453 15.18 17.70 14.11
C TYR A 453 15.81 16.31 13.99
N LEU A 454 15.35 15.49 13.02
CA LEU A 454 15.83 14.12 12.79
C LEU A 454 17.34 14.02 12.49
N ASN A 455 17.94 15.04 11.88
CA ASN A 455 19.39 15.12 11.63
C ASN A 455 20.20 15.75 12.76
N HIS A 456 19.57 16.30 13.82
CA HIS A 456 20.30 16.91 14.93
C HIS A 456 21.19 15.86 15.64
N PRO A 457 22.49 16.09 15.89
CA PRO A 457 23.42 15.05 16.36
C PRO A 457 23.00 14.35 17.67
N GLU A 458 22.46 15.12 18.63
CA GLU A 458 21.94 14.57 19.90
C GLU A 458 20.66 13.73 19.71
N LEU A 459 19.96 13.87 18.58
CA LEU A 459 18.78 13.07 18.23
C LEU A 459 19.13 11.87 17.35
N LEU A 460 19.98 12.04 16.33
CA LEU A 460 20.28 10.99 15.34
C LEU A 460 20.73 9.68 16.03
N SER A 461 21.61 9.79 17.02
CA SER A 461 22.05 8.68 17.87
C SER A 461 20.91 7.99 18.66
N ARG A 462 19.87 8.75 19.03
CA ARG A 462 18.64 8.25 19.68
C ARG A 462 17.69 7.61 18.69
N VAL A 463 17.58 8.11 17.45
CA VAL A 463 16.83 7.44 16.36
C VAL A 463 17.43 6.07 16.10
N ASP A 464 18.75 5.98 15.94
CA ASP A 464 19.48 4.71 15.84
C ASP A 464 19.22 3.81 17.05
N THR A 465 19.34 4.32 18.28
CA THR A 465 19.11 3.52 19.50
C THR A 465 17.69 2.90 19.54
N VAL A 466 16.68 3.59 19.00
CA VAL A 466 15.30 3.06 18.93
C VAL A 466 15.13 2.06 17.78
N ARG A 467 15.74 2.31 16.61
CA ARG A 467 15.75 1.38 15.47
C ARG A 467 16.51 0.08 15.78
N GLU A 468 17.69 0.18 16.40
CA GLU A 468 18.51 -0.94 16.88
C GLU A 468 17.69 -1.81 17.86
N LYS A 469 16.94 -1.19 18.80
CA LYS A 469 16.01 -1.91 19.69
C LYS A 469 14.87 -2.58 18.92
N LEU A 470 14.16 -1.86 18.06
CA LEU A 470 13.07 -2.41 17.24
C LEU A 470 13.51 -3.64 16.43
N PHE A 471 14.71 -3.56 15.85
CA PHE A 471 15.30 -4.63 15.06
C PHE A 471 15.71 -5.84 15.92
N ALA A 472 16.31 -5.62 17.09
CA ALA A 472 16.58 -6.69 18.05
C ALA A 472 15.29 -7.40 18.51
N GLU A 473 14.20 -6.65 18.73
CA GLU A 473 12.91 -7.28 19.03
C GLU A 473 12.34 -8.07 17.86
N ALA A 474 12.45 -7.56 16.62
CA ALA A 474 12.07 -8.31 15.42
C ALA A 474 12.87 -9.62 15.26
N ILE A 475 14.17 -9.62 15.57
CA ILE A 475 15.01 -10.84 15.61
C ILE A 475 14.48 -11.87 16.60
N VAL A 476 14.11 -11.46 17.82
CA VAL A 476 13.59 -12.39 18.83
C VAL A 476 12.20 -12.90 18.44
N LEU A 477 11.33 -12.07 17.86
CA LEU A 477 10.05 -12.53 17.31
C LEU A 477 10.23 -13.55 16.17
N ALA A 478 11.19 -13.34 15.27
CA ALA A 478 11.49 -14.25 14.17
C ALA A 478 11.97 -15.64 14.62
N GLN A 479 12.47 -15.76 15.86
CA GLN A 479 12.87 -17.03 16.49
C GLN A 479 11.74 -17.67 17.30
N THR A 480 10.89 -16.87 17.94
CA THR A 480 9.90 -17.33 18.94
C THR A 480 8.47 -17.46 18.38
N VAL A 481 8.18 -16.87 17.22
CA VAL A 481 6.85 -16.83 16.62
C VAL A 481 6.87 -17.54 15.25
N PRO A 482 6.27 -18.74 15.12
CA PRO A 482 6.10 -19.40 13.83
C PRO A 482 5.43 -18.49 12.79
N GLY A 483 6.04 -18.44 11.59
CA GLY A 483 5.68 -17.51 10.51
C GLY A 483 6.52 -16.22 10.46
N PHE A 484 7.10 -15.76 11.58
CA PHE A 484 7.75 -14.43 11.64
C PHE A 484 9.22 -14.42 11.19
N LYS A 485 9.72 -15.53 10.63
CA LYS A 485 11.14 -15.74 10.23
C LYS A 485 11.72 -14.61 9.36
N SER A 486 10.89 -13.97 8.54
CA SER A 486 11.29 -12.89 7.62
C SER A 486 11.24 -11.49 8.24
N LEU A 487 10.62 -11.31 9.42
CA LEU A 487 10.34 -9.99 10.02
C LEU A 487 11.57 -9.06 10.17
N PRO A 488 12.80 -9.54 10.48
CA PRO A 488 13.95 -8.65 10.61
C PRO A 488 14.35 -8.04 9.27
N ALA A 489 14.38 -8.83 8.20
CA ALA A 489 14.69 -8.35 6.85
C ALA A 489 13.60 -7.40 6.34
N ILE A 490 12.32 -7.76 6.56
CA ILE A 490 11.16 -6.89 6.31
C ILE A 490 11.34 -5.54 7.04
N LEU A 491 11.78 -5.54 8.30
CA LEU A 491 12.03 -4.32 9.05
C LEU A 491 13.15 -3.48 8.43
N LYS A 492 14.27 -4.08 7.99
CA LYS A 492 15.35 -3.33 7.29
C LYS A 492 14.85 -2.63 6.02
N GLU A 493 14.05 -3.32 5.22
CA GLU A 493 13.52 -2.80 3.96
C GLU A 493 12.45 -1.72 4.18
N VAL A 494 11.55 -1.92 5.16
CA VAL A 494 10.56 -0.91 5.59
C VAL A 494 11.22 0.32 6.19
N ASP A 495 12.25 0.16 7.03
CA ASP A 495 12.92 1.26 7.73
C ASP A 495 13.49 2.28 6.75
N ALA A 496 14.30 1.83 5.79
CA ALA A 496 14.92 2.70 4.80
C ALA A 496 13.88 3.38 3.89
N ASP A 497 12.87 2.65 3.45
CA ASP A 497 11.87 3.18 2.52
C ASP A 497 10.86 4.13 3.19
N TRP A 498 10.52 3.90 4.46
CA TRP A 498 9.61 4.76 5.23
C TRP A 498 10.17 6.18 5.42
N TYR A 499 11.44 6.34 5.82
CA TYR A 499 12.07 7.66 5.87
C TYR A 499 12.18 8.30 4.48
N ARG A 500 12.46 7.51 3.42
CA ARG A 500 12.58 7.99 2.04
C ARG A 500 11.25 8.55 1.49
N VAL A 501 10.15 7.82 1.67
CA VAL A 501 8.81 8.25 1.23
C VAL A 501 8.36 9.48 2.02
N ALA A 502 8.55 9.50 3.35
CA ALA A 502 8.25 10.66 4.18
C ALA A 502 9.06 11.90 3.75
N ALA A 503 10.33 11.75 3.38
CA ALA A 503 11.18 12.84 2.90
C ALA A 503 10.73 13.38 1.53
N SER A 504 10.38 12.49 0.58
CA SER A 504 9.83 12.91 -0.72
C SER A 504 8.53 13.68 -0.54
N GLY A 505 7.53 13.06 0.12
CA GLY A 505 6.23 13.68 0.34
C GLY A 505 6.30 15.00 1.11
N THR A 506 7.30 15.18 1.99
CA THR A 506 7.54 16.48 2.64
C THR A 506 8.05 17.52 1.64
N ARG A 507 9.03 17.20 0.78
CA ARG A 507 9.48 18.12 -0.30
C ARG A 507 8.33 18.50 -1.22
N ASP A 508 7.55 17.52 -1.67
CA ASP A 508 6.44 17.70 -2.59
C ASP A 508 5.37 18.63 -1.97
N TRP A 509 5.00 18.40 -0.70
CA TRP A 509 4.05 19.24 0.01
C TRP A 509 4.57 20.67 0.24
N VAL A 510 5.81 20.84 0.69
CA VAL A 510 6.46 22.15 0.91
C VAL A 510 6.54 22.93 -0.41
N SER A 511 7.02 22.30 -1.48
CA SER A 511 7.12 22.88 -2.81
C SER A 511 5.76 23.37 -3.31
N ALA A 512 4.71 22.55 -3.16
CA ALA A 512 3.34 22.94 -3.51
C ALA A 512 2.82 24.14 -2.69
N GLN A 513 3.06 24.19 -1.37
CA GLN A 513 2.61 25.32 -0.56
C GLN A 513 3.34 26.62 -0.95
N LEU A 514 4.66 26.55 -1.16
CA LEU A 514 5.47 27.70 -1.59
C LEU A 514 5.08 28.18 -3.00
N MET A 515 4.68 27.28 -3.89
CA MET A 515 4.14 27.64 -5.21
C MET A 515 2.78 28.35 -5.09
N LEU A 516 1.85 27.86 -4.26
CA LEU A 516 0.57 28.52 -4.01
C LEU A 516 0.74 29.93 -3.41
N ILE A 517 1.67 30.11 -2.46
CA ILE A 517 2.01 31.42 -1.89
C ILE A 517 2.55 32.35 -2.98
N SER A 518 3.51 31.87 -3.78
CA SER A 518 4.14 32.65 -4.85
C SER A 518 3.13 33.09 -5.92
N LEU A 519 2.21 32.20 -6.32
CA LEU A 519 1.11 32.52 -7.24
C LEU A 519 0.15 33.56 -6.64
N ARG A 520 -0.25 33.41 -5.37
CA ARG A 520 -1.18 34.33 -4.69
C ARG A 520 -0.62 35.75 -4.54
N TYR A 521 0.71 35.87 -4.46
CA TYR A 521 1.45 37.12 -4.28
C TYR A 521 2.05 37.70 -5.57
N MET A 522 1.91 37.03 -6.72
CA MET A 522 2.41 37.52 -8.00
C MET A 522 1.70 38.82 -8.41
N GLY A 523 2.45 39.92 -8.52
CA GLY A 523 1.89 41.26 -8.79
C GLY A 523 1.05 41.86 -7.65
N SER A 524 1.09 41.27 -6.44
CA SER A 524 0.34 41.75 -5.28
C SER A 524 0.84 43.12 -4.79
N ARG A 525 -0.09 43.96 -4.32
CA ARG A 525 0.19 45.25 -3.67
C ARG A 525 0.02 45.20 -2.14
N ALA A 526 -0.05 44.00 -1.55
CA ALA A 526 -0.13 43.83 -0.10
C ALA A 526 1.17 44.30 0.59
N ALA A 527 1.06 44.92 1.77
CA ALA A 527 2.20 45.54 2.46
C ALA A 527 3.34 44.55 2.79
N ASN A 528 3.03 43.27 3.04
CA ASN A 528 4.01 42.22 3.30
C ASN A 528 4.49 41.46 2.04
N ALA A 529 4.16 41.91 0.82
CA ALA A 529 4.44 41.14 -0.40
C ALA A 529 5.93 40.81 -0.61
N GLU A 530 6.82 41.78 -0.37
CA GLU A 530 8.27 41.57 -0.44
C GLU A 530 8.78 40.57 0.61
N VAL A 531 8.29 40.69 1.85
CA VAL A 531 8.64 39.80 2.97
C VAL A 531 8.17 38.37 2.69
N VAL A 532 6.96 38.20 2.16
CA VAL A 532 6.39 36.91 1.82
C VAL A 532 7.11 36.26 0.64
N GLN A 533 7.37 37.00 -0.45
CA GLN A 533 8.12 36.47 -1.60
C GLN A 533 9.56 36.10 -1.21
N THR A 534 10.25 36.93 -0.44
CA THR A 534 11.61 36.67 0.06
C THR A 534 11.62 35.45 0.99
N THR A 535 10.68 35.35 1.92
CA THR A 535 10.57 34.18 2.83
C THR A 535 10.27 32.90 2.05
N ALA A 536 9.37 32.95 1.05
CA ALA A 536 9.06 31.80 0.22
C ALA A 536 10.28 31.34 -0.61
N HIS A 537 11.08 32.27 -1.13
CA HIS A 537 12.34 31.95 -1.82
C HIS A 537 13.37 31.31 -0.87
N LEU A 538 13.58 31.90 0.32
CA LEU A 538 14.50 31.37 1.32
C LEU A 538 14.12 29.97 1.82
N LEU A 539 12.82 29.67 1.94
CA LEU A 539 12.33 28.33 2.30
C LEU A 539 12.38 27.34 1.12
N LYS A 540 12.24 27.82 -0.14
CA LYS A 540 12.43 26.97 -1.32
C LYS A 540 13.87 26.48 -1.43
N ASN A 541 14.84 27.33 -1.10
CA ASN A 541 16.26 26.98 -1.07
C ASN A 541 16.64 26.02 0.08
N GLN A 542 15.69 25.70 0.98
CA GLN A 542 15.82 24.73 2.08
C GLN A 542 15.07 23.41 1.79
N LEU A 543 14.60 23.20 0.54
CA LEU A 543 14.04 21.90 0.13
C LEU A 543 15.10 20.78 0.13
N ASP A 544 16.37 21.14 -0.05
CA ASP A 544 17.48 20.19 -0.01
C ASP A 544 17.82 19.75 1.43
N ASP A 545 17.52 20.57 2.44
CA ASP A 545 17.66 20.24 3.88
C ASP A 545 16.72 19.11 4.35
N ILE A 546 15.74 18.70 3.52
CA ILE A 546 14.82 17.58 3.78
C ILE A 546 15.54 16.22 3.55
N VAL A 547 16.70 16.04 4.14
CA VAL A 547 17.56 14.85 3.96
C VAL A 547 17.10 13.71 4.85
N VAL A 548 16.95 12.51 4.26
CA VAL A 548 16.81 11.25 5.03
C VAL A 548 17.99 11.14 5.99
N PRO A 549 17.79 10.94 7.31
CA PRO A 549 18.90 11.05 8.24
C PRO A 549 19.98 10.00 7.99
N ALA A 550 21.23 10.33 8.36
CA ALA A 550 22.41 9.48 8.21
C ALA A 550 22.42 8.30 9.21
N LEU A 551 21.38 7.48 9.12
CA LEU A 551 21.05 6.36 10.00
C LEU A 551 22.02 5.19 9.81
N LYS A 552 22.38 4.51 10.90
CA LYS A 552 23.16 3.28 10.80
C LYS A 552 22.38 2.18 10.08
N ALA A 553 23.09 1.38 9.29
CA ALA A 553 22.59 0.09 8.83
C ALA A 553 22.35 -0.85 10.02
N LEU A 554 21.18 -1.46 10.08
CA LEU A 554 20.82 -2.46 11.08
C LEU A 554 21.61 -3.75 10.81
N LYS A 555 22.40 -4.19 11.80
CA LYS A 555 23.28 -5.37 11.72
C LYS A 555 22.58 -6.58 12.36
N ASP A 556 22.63 -7.73 11.69
CA ASP A 556 22.06 -9.01 12.13
C ASP A 556 22.78 -9.63 13.34
#